data_AF-A0A383DNG3-F1
#
_entry.id   AF-A0A383DNG3-F1
#
_cell.length_a   1.000
_cell.length_b   1.000
_cell.length_c   1.000
_cell.angle_alpha   90.00
_cell.angle_beta   90.00
_cell.angle_gamma   90.00
#
_symmetry.space_group_name_H-M   'P 1'
#
loop_
_entity.id
_entity.type
_entity.pdbx_description
1 polymer ?
#
loop_
_entity_poly.entity_id
_entity_poly.type
_entity_poly.pdbx_seq_one_letter_code
_entity_poly.pdbx_strand_id
1 'polypeptide(L)'
;IGFDWPISYDDLAPWYDKAEMLVGIFGDSEGIENSPDSSPGVLLPPPKFRAGELLARERSKKLGVSVVPVHRAVLTKQQDAQRVPGKLHPRNKKAQRLLAANMRLRLKCFFATACHRGCSIKAAFDSTSVYLTPALKTGNLHILPNSMAREVTLNKAGKAKGVTFIDKTTGAEHHVAGRVIVLAAGSQESVRLLLNSKSNRFLDGLANSSGKVGKYLTDSVASRVSGQIPALEA
;
A
#
# COMPACT_ATOMS: atom_id res chain seq x y z
N ILE A 1 6.03 16.59 -13.38
CA ILE A 1 5.43 17.94 -13.17
C ILE A 1 3.95 17.73 -12.94
N GLY A 2 3.44 18.18 -11.79
CA GLY A 2 2.06 18.02 -11.35
C GLY A 2 1.55 19.30 -10.70
N PHE A 3 0.30 19.28 -10.25
CA PHE A 3 -0.28 20.38 -9.48
C PHE A 3 0.02 20.21 -7.99
N ASP A 4 0.03 21.31 -7.26
CA ASP A 4 0.11 21.29 -5.80
C ASP A 4 -1.12 20.60 -5.22
N TRP A 5 -0.89 19.83 -4.16
CA TRP A 5 -1.95 19.10 -3.49
C TRP A 5 -2.76 20.06 -2.61
N PRO A 6 -4.07 19.84 -2.45
CA PRO A 6 -4.89 20.62 -1.52
C PRO A 6 -4.67 20.23 -0.05
N ILE A 7 -3.57 19.53 0.24
CA ILE A 7 -3.10 19.09 1.56
C ILE A 7 -1.58 19.18 1.58
N SER A 8 -1.01 19.42 2.76
CA SER A 8 0.42 19.51 2.99
C SER A 8 1.04 18.16 3.38
N TYR A 9 2.37 18.10 3.45
CA TYR A 9 3.06 16.95 4.03
C TYR A 9 2.69 16.75 5.51
N ASP A 10 2.56 17.83 6.28
CA ASP A 10 2.25 17.76 7.71
C ASP A 10 0.86 17.14 7.97
N ASP A 11 -0.08 17.30 7.04
CA ASP A 11 -1.39 16.64 7.09
C ASP A 11 -1.27 15.11 6.94
N LEU A 12 -0.28 14.65 6.17
CA LEU A 12 -0.05 13.23 5.84
C LEU A 12 0.95 12.55 6.77
N ALA A 13 1.90 13.28 7.37
CA ALA A 13 2.97 12.72 8.20
C ALA A 13 2.45 11.77 9.31
N PRO A 14 1.39 12.11 10.08
CA PRO A 14 0.85 11.18 11.08
C PRO A 14 0.24 9.90 10.48
N TRP A 15 -0.15 9.92 9.21
CA TRP A 15 -0.67 8.75 8.49
C TRP A 15 0.45 7.89 7.91
N TYR A 16 1.54 8.50 7.45
CA TYR A 16 2.77 7.78 7.09
C TYR A 16 3.27 6.98 8.30
N ASP A 17 3.44 7.62 9.46
CA ASP A 17 3.88 6.93 10.67
C ASP A 17 3.00 5.71 11.02
N LYS A 18 1.68 5.86 10.88
CA LYS A 18 0.73 4.76 11.13
C LYS A 18 0.89 3.63 10.12
N ALA A 19 1.00 3.97 8.83
CA ALA A 19 1.20 2.99 7.78
C ALA A 19 2.52 2.24 7.99
N GLU A 20 3.60 2.96 8.27
CA GLU A 20 4.95 2.43 8.47
C GLU A 20 5.03 1.49 9.67
N MET A 21 4.46 1.89 10.81
CA MET A 21 4.36 1.04 11.99
C MET A 21 3.51 -0.21 11.72
N LEU A 22 2.39 -0.07 11.01
CA LEU A 22 1.46 -1.16 10.73
C LEU A 22 2.11 -2.23 9.85
N VAL A 23 2.72 -1.82 8.74
CA VAL A 23 3.36 -2.76 7.81
C VAL A 23 4.73 -3.23 8.29
N GLY A 24 5.41 -2.44 9.13
CA GLY A 24 6.74 -2.70 9.65
C GLY A 24 7.80 -2.34 8.61
N ILE A 25 7.92 -1.05 8.30
CA ILE A 25 8.98 -0.51 7.45
C ILE A 25 10.30 -0.50 8.22
N PHE A 26 11.38 -0.96 7.59
CA PHE A 26 12.72 -0.57 7.98
C PHE A 26 13.19 0.59 7.13
N GLY A 27 14.06 1.44 7.68
CA GLY A 27 14.63 2.57 6.97
C GLY A 27 15.57 3.34 7.88
N ASP A 28 16.04 4.48 7.40
CA ASP A 28 16.82 5.44 8.18
C ASP A 28 16.33 6.87 7.91
N SER A 29 16.70 7.79 8.79
CA SER A 29 16.34 9.22 8.73
C SER A 29 17.57 10.03 8.37
N GLU A 30 17.78 10.22 7.07
CA GLU A 30 19.00 10.80 6.49
C GLU A 30 18.76 12.22 5.94
N GLY A 31 17.60 12.82 6.20
CA GLY A 31 17.27 14.19 5.78
C GLY A 31 17.18 14.37 4.26
N ILE A 32 16.82 13.30 3.52
CA ILE A 32 16.68 13.37 2.07
C ILE A 32 15.30 13.94 1.73
N GLU A 33 15.27 15.05 1.00
CA GLU A 33 14.04 15.73 0.57
C GLU A 33 13.01 14.78 -0.04
N ASN A 34 13.46 13.91 -0.96
CA ASN A 34 12.59 12.95 -1.66
C ASN A 34 12.31 11.66 -0.86
N SER A 35 12.85 11.54 0.34
CA SER A 35 12.59 10.45 1.29
C SER A 35 12.57 11.04 2.71
N PRO A 36 11.52 11.81 3.05
CA PRO A 36 11.44 12.51 4.32
C PRO A 36 11.60 11.57 5.52
N ASP A 37 12.13 12.11 6.61
CA ASP A 37 12.36 11.35 7.83
C ASP A 37 11.05 10.96 8.51
N SER A 38 10.94 9.69 8.91
CA SER A 38 9.83 9.23 9.76
C SER A 38 10.02 9.66 11.22
N SER A 39 8.93 9.73 11.98
CA SER A 39 9.02 10.05 13.41
C SER A 39 9.89 9.05 14.19
N PRO A 40 10.57 9.48 15.28
CA PRO A 40 11.42 8.61 16.08
C PRO A 40 10.71 7.34 16.58
N GLY A 41 11.32 6.19 16.28
CA GLY A 41 10.84 4.87 16.73
C GLY A 41 9.63 4.33 15.97
N VAL A 42 9.35 4.86 14.77
CA VAL A 42 8.42 4.30 13.77
C VAL A 42 9.09 3.21 12.94
N LEU A 43 10.30 3.50 12.43
CA LEU A 43 11.06 2.60 11.57
C LEU A 43 11.74 1.49 12.36
N LEU A 44 11.84 0.32 11.73
CA LEU A 44 12.75 -0.74 12.13
C LEU A 44 14.18 -0.40 11.66
N PRO A 45 15.22 -0.88 12.36
CA PRO A 45 16.58 -0.60 11.94
C PRO A 45 16.88 -1.27 10.59
N PRO A 46 17.62 -0.60 9.70
CA PRO A 46 17.95 -1.15 8.39
C PRO A 46 18.92 -2.32 8.53
N PRO A 47 18.91 -3.28 7.58
CA PRO A 47 19.94 -4.31 7.52
C PRO A 47 21.31 -3.66 7.22
N LYS A 48 22.39 -4.37 7.54
CA LYS A 48 23.72 -3.96 7.09
C LYS A 48 23.77 -3.94 5.56
N PHE A 49 24.45 -2.94 5.01
CA PHE A 49 24.75 -2.88 3.59
C PHE A 49 25.50 -4.12 3.11
N ARG A 50 25.14 -4.57 1.91
CA ARG A 50 25.83 -5.64 1.17
C ARG A 50 27.16 -5.11 0.61
N ALA A 51 28.06 -6.02 0.24
CA ALA A 51 29.38 -5.65 -0.32
C ALA A 51 29.27 -4.67 -1.50
N GLY A 52 28.38 -4.93 -2.46
CA GLY A 52 28.16 -4.03 -3.61
C GLY A 52 27.60 -2.65 -3.20
N GLU A 53 26.76 -2.59 -2.17
CA GLU A 53 26.22 -1.31 -1.67
C GLU A 53 27.29 -0.52 -0.90
N LEU A 54 28.18 -1.21 -0.17
CA LEU A 54 29.35 -0.57 0.47
C LEU A 54 30.30 0.03 -0.56
N LEU A 55 30.60 -0.71 -1.63
CA LEU A 55 31.42 -0.20 -2.74
C LEU A 55 30.73 1.00 -3.40
N ALA A 56 29.44 0.89 -3.72
CA ALA A 56 28.68 1.99 -4.31
C ALA A 56 28.74 3.24 -3.40
N ARG A 57 28.54 3.08 -2.10
CA ARG A 57 28.58 4.18 -1.14
C ARG A 57 29.96 4.83 -1.03
N GLU A 58 31.05 4.05 -1.11
CA GLU A 58 32.40 4.61 -1.13
C GLU A 58 32.65 5.45 -2.40
N ARG A 59 32.21 4.96 -3.56
CA ARG A 59 32.49 5.59 -4.86
C ARG A 59 31.57 6.77 -5.16
N SER A 60 30.28 6.65 -4.85
CA SER A 60 29.27 7.69 -5.08
C SER A 60 29.52 8.97 -4.28
N LYS A 61 30.23 8.89 -3.13
CA LYS A 61 30.68 10.07 -2.38
C LYS A 61 31.50 11.03 -3.25
N LYS A 62 32.35 10.52 -4.14
CA LYS A 62 33.17 11.34 -5.06
C LYS A 62 32.33 12.07 -6.11
N LEU A 63 31.09 11.63 -6.32
CA LEU A 63 30.13 12.20 -7.26
C LEU A 63 29.08 13.09 -6.57
N GLY A 64 29.20 13.29 -5.25
CA GLY A 64 28.18 14.02 -4.48
C GLY A 64 26.85 13.28 -4.37
N VAL A 65 26.82 11.96 -4.58
CA VAL A 65 25.60 11.14 -4.53
C VAL A 65 25.57 10.32 -3.25
N SER A 66 24.49 10.47 -2.48
CA SER A 66 24.25 9.71 -1.25
C SER A 66 23.68 8.32 -1.54
N VAL A 67 24.19 7.31 -0.84
CA VAL A 67 23.65 5.94 -0.83
C VAL A 67 23.16 5.64 0.58
N VAL A 68 21.84 5.65 0.74
CA VAL A 68 21.15 5.48 2.04
C VAL A 68 20.32 4.20 2.09
N PRO A 69 19.95 3.72 3.28
CA PRO A 69 19.00 2.62 3.41
C PRO A 69 17.64 3.03 2.85
N VAL A 70 17.09 2.20 1.97
CA VAL A 70 15.72 2.37 1.48
C VAL A 70 14.70 2.12 2.58
N HIS A 71 13.58 2.85 2.55
CA HIS A 71 12.40 2.52 3.33
C HIS A 71 11.66 1.36 2.69
N ARG A 72 11.63 0.20 3.35
CA ARG A 72 11.04 -1.02 2.77
C ARG A 72 10.27 -1.84 3.78
N ALA A 73 9.13 -2.37 3.33
CA ALA A 73 8.21 -3.19 4.10
C ALA A 73 8.67 -4.65 4.25
N VAL A 74 9.81 -4.84 4.90
CA VAL A 74 10.35 -6.16 5.26
C VAL A 74 10.81 -6.12 6.71
N LEU A 75 10.30 -7.02 7.54
CA LEU A 75 10.64 -7.03 8.96
C LEU A 75 12.12 -7.37 9.18
N THR A 76 12.96 -6.41 9.56
CA THR A 76 14.35 -6.66 10.01
C THR A 76 14.41 -7.11 11.47
N LYS A 77 13.38 -6.77 12.24
CA LYS A 77 13.07 -7.27 13.58
C LYS A 77 11.61 -7.67 13.64
N GLN A 78 11.25 -8.53 14.60
CA GLN A 78 9.86 -8.81 14.88
C GLN A 78 9.14 -7.52 15.32
N GLN A 79 7.92 -7.29 14.85
CA GLN A 79 7.16 -6.10 15.24
C GLN A 79 6.82 -6.13 16.73
N ASP A 80 6.83 -4.95 17.35
CA ASP A 80 6.43 -4.76 18.74
C ASP A 80 4.91 -4.86 18.88
N ALA A 81 4.43 -6.09 19.08
CA ALA A 81 3.02 -6.41 19.26
C ALA A 81 2.42 -5.90 20.58
N GLN A 82 3.22 -5.36 21.50
CA GLN A 82 2.75 -4.82 22.77
C GLN A 82 2.43 -3.33 22.64
N ARG A 83 3.30 -2.56 21.98
CA ARG A 83 3.16 -1.10 21.87
C ARG A 83 2.40 -0.66 20.62
N VAL A 84 2.73 -1.23 19.45
CA VAL A 84 2.24 -0.71 18.17
C VAL A 84 0.71 -0.75 18.05
N PRO A 85 0.01 -1.84 18.41
CA PRO A 85 -1.45 -1.86 18.28
C PRO A 85 -2.15 -0.78 19.12
N GLY A 86 -1.62 -0.48 20.31
CA GLY A 86 -2.13 0.59 21.17
C GLY A 86 -1.97 1.98 20.55
N LYS A 87 -0.86 2.24 19.85
CA LYS A 87 -0.64 3.49 19.11
C LYS A 87 -1.60 3.62 17.91
N LEU A 88 -1.79 2.52 17.16
CA LEU A 88 -2.61 2.55 15.94
C LEU A 88 -4.12 2.61 16.25
N HIS A 89 -4.55 1.98 17.34
CA HIS A 89 -5.97 1.84 17.68
C HIS A 89 -6.25 2.15 19.16
N PRO A 90 -5.95 3.37 19.67
CA PRO A 90 -5.94 3.67 21.10
C PRO A 90 -7.26 3.39 21.81
N ARG A 91 -8.38 3.57 21.10
CA ARG A 91 -9.74 3.40 21.63
C ARG A 91 -10.43 2.08 21.24
N ASN A 92 -9.71 1.14 20.61
CA ASN A 92 -10.32 -0.11 20.12
C ASN A 92 -9.52 -1.34 20.59
N LYS A 93 -9.89 -1.87 21.77
CA LYS A 93 -9.25 -3.04 22.38
C LYS A 93 -9.35 -4.31 21.53
N LYS A 94 -10.46 -4.50 20.80
CA LYS A 94 -10.61 -5.64 19.87
C LYS A 94 -9.58 -5.57 18.75
N ALA A 95 -9.43 -4.41 18.11
CA ALA A 95 -8.43 -4.20 17.07
C ALA A 95 -7.00 -4.36 17.61
N GLN A 96 -6.71 -3.81 18.80
CA GLN A 96 -5.40 -3.99 19.46
C GLN A 96 -5.05 -5.48 19.61
N ARG A 97 -5.96 -6.28 20.15
CA ARG A 97 -5.77 -7.72 20.38
C ARG A 97 -5.56 -8.49 19.06
N LEU A 98 -6.41 -8.25 18.06
CA LEU A 98 -6.34 -8.96 16.78
C LEU A 98 -5.08 -8.61 16.00
N LEU A 99 -4.69 -7.33 16.00
CA LEU A 99 -3.48 -6.88 15.34
C LEU A 99 -2.23 -7.39 16.06
N ALA A 100 -2.19 -7.34 17.40
CA ALA A 100 -1.10 -7.91 18.20
C ALA A 100 -0.90 -9.39 17.91
N ALA A 101 -1.99 -10.16 17.86
CA ALA A 101 -1.95 -11.58 17.51
C ALA A 101 -1.39 -11.79 16.10
N ASN A 102 -1.77 -10.96 15.13
CA ASN A 102 -1.27 -11.03 13.76
C ASN A 102 0.23 -10.69 13.67
N MET A 103 0.68 -9.64 14.36
CA MET A 103 2.09 -9.22 14.39
C MET A 103 3.00 -10.30 14.96
N ARG A 104 2.56 -11.06 15.97
CA ARG A 104 3.34 -12.18 16.53
C ARG A 104 3.58 -13.33 15.54
N LEU A 105 2.73 -13.48 14.52
CA LEU A 105 2.87 -14.51 13.48
C LEU A 105 3.88 -14.12 12.39
N ARG A 106 4.32 -12.87 12.34
CA ARG A 106 5.25 -12.37 11.33
C ARG A 106 6.68 -12.48 11.85
N LEU A 107 7.52 -13.23 11.15
CA LEU A 107 8.90 -13.44 11.55
C LEU A 107 9.79 -12.29 11.07
N LYS A 108 10.95 -12.11 11.71
CA LYS A 108 12.04 -11.32 11.12
C LYS A 108 12.53 -12.02 9.86
N CYS A 109 12.92 -11.24 8.85
CA CYS A 109 13.43 -11.76 7.60
C CYS A 109 14.74 -12.53 7.82
N PHE A 110 14.79 -13.75 7.30
CA PHE A 110 16.01 -14.57 7.19
C PHE A 110 16.17 -15.13 5.76
N PHE A 111 15.64 -14.40 4.76
CA PHE A 111 15.76 -14.73 3.34
C PHE A 111 15.12 -16.06 2.91
N ALA A 112 14.02 -16.45 3.58
CA ALA A 112 13.35 -17.73 3.34
C ALA A 112 12.79 -17.91 1.92
N THR A 113 12.29 -16.85 1.28
CA THR A 113 11.74 -16.88 -0.08
C THR A 113 12.04 -15.59 -0.84
N ALA A 114 12.05 -15.68 -2.17
CA ALA A 114 12.17 -14.50 -3.01
C ALA A 114 10.93 -13.59 -2.85
N CYS A 115 11.15 -12.33 -2.48
CA CYS A 115 10.06 -11.40 -2.11
C CYS A 115 8.96 -11.28 -3.18
N HIS A 116 9.33 -11.34 -4.47
CA HIS A 116 8.40 -11.18 -5.60
C HIS A 116 7.43 -12.37 -5.80
N ARG A 117 7.65 -13.50 -5.11
CA ARG A 117 6.75 -14.68 -5.15
C ARG A 117 5.95 -14.87 -3.87
N GLY A 118 5.95 -13.86 -2.99
CA GLY A 118 5.37 -13.95 -1.66
C GLY A 118 6.35 -14.42 -0.59
N CYS A 119 6.01 -14.15 0.67
CA CYS A 119 6.85 -14.43 1.81
C CYS A 119 6.24 -15.54 2.69
N SER A 120 6.82 -16.74 2.67
CA SER A 120 6.30 -17.88 3.46
C SER A 120 6.29 -17.63 4.97
N ILE A 121 7.13 -16.70 5.43
CA ILE A 121 7.31 -16.34 6.85
C ILE A 121 6.65 -15.00 7.21
N LYS A 122 5.94 -14.37 6.27
CA LYS A 122 5.21 -13.11 6.46
C LYS A 122 6.07 -11.92 6.93
N ALA A 123 7.37 -11.99 6.63
CA ALA A 123 8.33 -10.93 6.94
C ALA A 123 8.18 -9.75 5.97
N ALA A 124 8.04 -10.01 4.67
CA ALA A 124 7.68 -8.99 3.70
C ALA A 124 6.19 -8.65 3.83
N PHE A 125 5.83 -7.38 3.62
CA PHE A 125 4.44 -6.96 3.57
C PHE A 125 3.72 -7.58 2.38
N ASP A 126 2.52 -8.06 2.65
CA ASP A 126 1.49 -8.34 1.67
C ASP A 126 0.13 -8.04 2.31
N SER A 127 -0.85 -7.64 1.51
CA SER A 127 -2.17 -7.23 2.01
C SER A 127 -2.92 -8.39 2.68
N THR A 128 -2.69 -9.62 2.25
CA THR A 128 -3.37 -10.80 2.80
C THR A 128 -2.94 -11.08 4.24
N SER A 129 -1.63 -11.01 4.50
CA SER A 129 -1.03 -11.23 5.82
C SER A 129 -1.27 -10.05 6.76
N VAL A 130 -1.12 -8.81 6.29
CA VAL A 130 -1.09 -7.64 7.17
C VAL A 130 -2.47 -7.02 7.39
N TYR A 131 -3.31 -6.92 6.35
CA TYR A 131 -4.62 -6.28 6.44
C TYR A 131 -5.77 -7.27 6.54
N LEU A 132 -5.85 -8.21 5.59
CA LEU A 132 -7.04 -9.07 5.47
C LEU A 132 -7.14 -10.09 6.61
N THR A 133 -6.02 -10.69 7.01
CA THR A 133 -6.02 -11.68 8.11
C THR A 133 -6.62 -11.14 9.43
N PRO A 134 -6.18 -10.00 9.99
CA PRO A 134 -6.80 -9.46 11.19
C PRO A 134 -8.23 -8.93 10.93
N ALA A 135 -8.52 -8.40 9.74
CA ALA A 135 -9.86 -7.91 9.39
C ALA A 135 -10.90 -9.05 9.33
N LEU A 136 -10.57 -10.20 8.73
CA LEU A 136 -11.43 -11.39 8.70
C LEU A 136 -11.75 -11.88 10.12
N LYS A 137 -10.76 -11.88 11.03
CA LYS A 137 -10.94 -12.27 12.44
C LYS A 137 -11.86 -11.33 13.23
N THR A 138 -12.25 -10.18 12.67
CA THR A 138 -13.26 -9.33 13.31
C THR A 138 -14.67 -9.91 13.22
N GLY A 139 -14.94 -10.77 12.22
CA GLY A 139 -16.28 -11.23 11.86
C GLY A 139 -17.08 -10.24 11.00
N ASN A 140 -16.52 -9.07 10.69
CA ASN A 140 -17.21 -7.98 9.98
C ASN A 140 -16.80 -7.85 8.50
N LEU A 141 -15.93 -8.74 8.01
CA LEU A 141 -15.44 -8.72 6.63
C LEU A 141 -15.88 -10.00 5.93
N HIS A 142 -16.57 -9.83 4.80
CA HIS A 142 -16.82 -10.89 3.83
C HIS A 142 -16.07 -10.56 2.54
N ILE A 143 -15.39 -11.55 1.97
CA ILE A 143 -14.64 -11.42 0.72
C ILE A 143 -15.31 -12.35 -0.28
N LEU A 144 -15.78 -11.78 -1.39
CA LEU A 144 -16.32 -12.53 -2.51
C LEU A 144 -15.29 -12.53 -3.66
N PRO A 145 -14.46 -13.58 -3.81
CA PRO A 145 -13.50 -13.66 -4.89
C PRO A 145 -14.21 -13.81 -6.24
N ASN A 146 -13.47 -13.66 -7.35
CA ASN A 146 -13.98 -13.79 -8.71
C ASN A 146 -15.16 -12.88 -9.07
N SER A 147 -15.44 -11.85 -8.26
CA SER A 147 -16.52 -10.90 -8.47
C SER A 147 -16.01 -9.65 -9.18
N MET A 148 -16.14 -9.61 -10.50
CA MET A 148 -15.68 -8.47 -11.31
C MET A 148 -16.73 -7.37 -11.27
N ALA A 149 -16.47 -6.31 -10.51
CA ALA A 149 -17.35 -5.14 -10.49
C ALA A 149 -17.50 -4.55 -11.90
N ARG A 150 -18.76 -4.33 -12.31
CA ARG A 150 -19.13 -3.81 -13.62
C ARG A 150 -19.58 -2.35 -13.53
N GLU A 151 -20.41 -2.04 -12.52
CA GLU A 151 -21.09 -0.75 -12.39
C GLU A 151 -21.39 -0.42 -10.92
N VAL A 152 -21.22 0.85 -10.53
CA VAL A 152 -21.76 1.42 -9.30
C VAL A 152 -23.17 1.94 -9.56
N THR A 153 -24.16 1.28 -9.00
CA THR A 153 -25.58 1.66 -9.16
C THR A 153 -25.94 2.85 -8.28
N LEU A 154 -26.79 3.74 -8.80
CA LEU A 154 -27.21 4.99 -8.14
C LEU A 154 -28.71 4.98 -7.80
N ASN A 155 -29.11 5.76 -6.80
CA ASN A 155 -30.52 6.07 -6.53
C ASN A 155 -30.99 7.29 -7.33
N LYS A 156 -32.29 7.63 -7.24
CA LYS A 156 -32.88 8.79 -7.97
C LYS A 156 -32.22 10.12 -7.61
N ALA A 157 -31.66 10.25 -6.41
CA ALA A 157 -30.91 11.43 -5.98
C ALA A 157 -29.45 11.42 -6.47
N GLY A 158 -29.00 10.43 -7.24
CA GLY A 158 -27.62 10.32 -7.72
C GLY A 158 -26.62 9.80 -6.68
N LYS A 159 -27.09 9.30 -5.53
CA LYS A 159 -26.22 8.70 -4.51
C LYS A 159 -25.96 7.23 -4.83
N ALA A 160 -24.71 6.78 -4.66
CA ALA A 160 -24.36 5.37 -4.77
C ALA A 160 -25.18 4.50 -3.80
N LYS A 161 -25.72 3.40 -4.30
CA LYS A 161 -26.60 2.48 -3.54
C LYS A 161 -26.19 1.01 -3.61
N GLY A 162 -25.22 0.65 -4.45
CA GLY A 162 -24.81 -0.74 -4.64
C GLY A 162 -23.88 -0.91 -5.83
N VAL A 163 -23.46 -2.15 -6.07
CA VAL A 163 -22.56 -2.53 -7.17
C VAL A 163 -23.15 -3.74 -7.90
N THR A 164 -23.18 -3.65 -9.23
CA THR A 164 -23.41 -4.81 -10.10
C THR A 164 -22.05 -5.42 -10.44
N PHE A 165 -21.93 -6.75 -10.35
CA PHE A 165 -20.72 -7.49 -10.66
C PHE A 165 -21.01 -8.78 -11.42
N ILE A 166 -20.00 -9.24 -12.17
CA ILE A 166 -20.04 -10.52 -12.89
C ILE A 166 -19.21 -11.54 -12.12
N ASP A 167 -19.79 -12.69 -11.82
CA ASP A 167 -19.03 -13.84 -11.34
C ASP A 167 -18.21 -14.41 -12.50
N LYS A 168 -16.88 -14.33 -12.41
CA LYS A 168 -15.96 -14.77 -13.45
C LYS A 168 -15.91 -16.29 -13.65
N THR A 169 -16.49 -17.06 -12.74
CA THR A 169 -16.53 -18.53 -12.84
C THR A 169 -17.77 -19.01 -13.59
N THR A 170 -18.91 -18.35 -13.39
CA THR A 170 -20.21 -18.74 -13.97
C THR A 170 -20.67 -17.84 -15.12
N GLY A 171 -20.14 -16.62 -15.21
CA GLY A 171 -20.62 -15.57 -16.12
C GLY A 171 -21.91 -14.88 -15.64
N ALA A 172 -22.44 -15.26 -14.48
CA ALA A 172 -23.69 -14.71 -13.96
C ALA A 172 -23.51 -13.28 -13.45
N GLU A 173 -24.53 -12.44 -13.67
CA GLU A 173 -24.60 -11.09 -13.13
C GLU A 173 -25.30 -11.08 -11.77
N HIS A 174 -24.70 -10.39 -10.82
CA HIS A 174 -25.19 -10.25 -9.46
C HIS A 174 -25.18 -8.78 -9.02
N HIS A 175 -26.00 -8.48 -8.02
CA HIS A 175 -26.07 -7.15 -7.42
C HIS A 175 -25.91 -7.23 -5.91
N VAL A 176 -25.16 -6.28 -5.35
CA VAL A 176 -25.06 -6.08 -3.90
C VAL A 176 -25.39 -4.64 -3.55
N ALA A 177 -26.33 -4.46 -2.63
CA ALA A 177 -26.67 -3.14 -2.09
C ALA A 177 -25.68 -2.73 -1.00
N GLY A 178 -25.38 -1.43 -0.92
CA GLY A 178 -24.44 -0.88 0.05
C GLY A 178 -24.76 0.57 0.38
N ARG A 179 -24.63 0.94 1.66
CA ARG A 179 -24.84 2.32 2.15
C ARG A 179 -23.68 3.25 1.78
N VAL A 180 -22.47 2.68 1.72
CA VAL A 180 -21.22 3.35 1.38
C VAL A 180 -20.48 2.44 0.41
N ILE A 181 -20.03 3.00 -0.71
CA ILE A 181 -19.25 2.29 -1.73
C ILE A 181 -17.87 2.93 -1.79
N VAL A 182 -16.83 2.12 -1.61
CA VAL A 182 -15.43 2.55 -1.70
C VAL A 182 -14.81 1.87 -2.91
N LEU A 183 -14.36 2.64 -3.90
CA LEU A 183 -13.63 2.11 -5.05
C LEU A 183 -12.14 1.98 -4.69
N ALA A 184 -11.66 0.75 -4.63
CA ALA A 184 -10.26 0.40 -4.39
C ALA A 184 -9.77 -0.63 -5.43
N ALA A 185 -10.18 -0.47 -6.70
CA ALA A 185 -9.91 -1.42 -7.78
C ALA A 185 -8.55 -1.20 -8.47
N GLY A 186 -7.75 -0.24 -7.99
CA GLY A 186 -6.56 0.26 -8.69
C GLY A 186 -6.87 1.45 -9.60
N SER A 187 -5.82 2.10 -10.12
CA SER A 187 -5.94 3.38 -10.86
C SER A 187 -6.89 3.28 -12.06
N GLN A 188 -6.64 2.32 -12.96
CA GLN A 188 -7.39 2.19 -14.23
C GLN A 188 -8.79 1.60 -14.02
N GLU A 189 -8.94 0.55 -13.21
CA GLU A 189 -10.23 -0.09 -13.01
C GLU A 189 -11.21 0.78 -12.22
N SER A 190 -10.72 1.59 -11.27
CA SER A 190 -11.58 2.55 -10.57
C SER A 190 -12.10 3.62 -11.53
N VAL A 191 -11.25 4.12 -12.44
CA VAL A 191 -11.65 5.03 -13.52
C VAL A 191 -12.68 4.38 -14.44
N ARG A 192 -12.43 3.15 -14.90
CA ARG A 192 -13.37 2.40 -15.75
C ARG A 192 -14.74 2.28 -15.08
N LEU A 193 -14.77 1.90 -13.79
CA LEU A 193 -16.02 1.80 -13.04
C LEU A 193 -16.75 3.14 -12.97
N LEU A 194 -16.07 4.25 -12.70
CA LEU A 194 -16.68 5.57 -12.67
C LEU A 194 -17.28 5.96 -14.02
N LEU A 195 -16.52 5.80 -15.11
CA LEU A 195 -16.97 6.12 -16.47
C LEU A 195 -18.14 5.24 -16.95
N ASN A 196 -18.15 3.96 -16.56
CA ASN A 196 -19.24 3.03 -16.88
C ASN A 196 -20.52 3.29 -16.05
N SER A 197 -20.41 3.93 -14.89
CA SER A 197 -21.53 4.13 -13.96
C SER A 197 -22.31 5.40 -14.30
N LYS A 198 -23.21 5.30 -15.28
CA LYS A 198 -23.98 6.44 -15.80
C LYS A 198 -25.37 6.55 -15.17
N SER A 199 -25.93 7.75 -15.18
CA SER A 199 -27.33 7.99 -14.82
C SER A 199 -27.84 9.28 -15.45
N ASN A 200 -29.13 9.58 -15.29
CA ASN A 200 -29.71 10.86 -15.75
C ASN A 200 -28.99 12.10 -15.17
N ARG A 201 -28.34 11.99 -14.01
CA ARG A 201 -27.52 13.07 -13.42
C ARG A 201 -26.05 13.03 -13.85
N PHE A 202 -25.58 11.89 -14.36
CA PHE A 202 -24.18 11.62 -14.67
C PHE A 202 -24.09 10.94 -16.04
N LEU A 203 -24.34 11.69 -17.11
CA LEU A 203 -24.38 11.16 -18.48
C LEU A 203 -23.00 10.66 -18.95
N ASP A 204 -21.92 11.27 -18.45
CA ASP A 204 -20.54 10.96 -18.79
C ASP A 204 -19.80 10.17 -17.70
N GLY A 205 -20.56 9.53 -16.79
CA GLY A 205 -20.04 8.70 -15.71
C GLY A 205 -20.07 9.36 -14.34
N LEU A 206 -20.14 8.52 -13.30
CA LEU A 206 -20.20 8.93 -11.91
C LEU A 206 -18.97 9.76 -11.53
N ALA A 207 -19.19 10.85 -10.79
CA ALA A 207 -18.16 11.78 -10.34
C ALA A 207 -17.37 12.47 -11.47
N ASN A 208 -17.85 12.43 -12.72
CA ASN A 208 -17.18 13.03 -13.86
C ASN A 208 -17.70 14.43 -14.26
N SER A 209 -18.31 15.17 -13.34
CA SER A 209 -18.81 16.54 -13.63
C SER A 209 -17.68 17.53 -13.98
N SER A 210 -16.45 17.26 -13.56
CA SER A 210 -15.26 18.04 -13.91
C SER A 210 -14.63 17.66 -15.25
N GLY A 211 -15.09 16.56 -15.88
CA GLY A 211 -14.48 15.97 -17.07
C GLY A 211 -13.07 15.40 -16.86
N LYS A 212 -12.64 15.24 -15.60
CA LYS A 212 -11.27 14.83 -15.25
C LYS A 212 -11.11 13.33 -15.02
N VAL A 213 -12.20 12.57 -14.89
CA VAL A 213 -12.10 11.11 -14.67
C VAL A 213 -11.38 10.47 -15.87
N GLY A 214 -10.31 9.72 -15.59
CA GLY A 214 -9.46 9.10 -16.62
C GLY A 214 -8.44 10.04 -17.27
N LYS A 215 -8.27 11.25 -16.76
CA LYS A 215 -7.19 12.17 -17.16
C LYS A 215 -6.05 12.14 -16.15
N TYR A 216 -4.91 12.74 -16.53
CA TYR A 216 -3.70 12.86 -15.69
C TYR A 216 -3.09 11.52 -15.25
N LEU A 217 -3.20 10.51 -16.12
CA LEU A 217 -2.51 9.24 -15.89
C LEU A 217 -1.01 9.49 -15.75
N THR A 218 -0.46 9.06 -14.63
CA THR A 218 0.95 9.22 -14.29
C THR A 218 1.51 7.85 -13.94
N ASP A 219 2.73 7.57 -14.37
CA ASP A 219 3.46 6.35 -14.06
C ASP A 219 4.90 6.68 -13.65
N SER A 220 5.54 5.77 -12.94
CA SER A 220 6.96 5.86 -12.57
C SER A 220 7.81 5.27 -13.68
N VAL A 221 8.28 6.14 -14.59
CA VAL A 221 9.12 5.72 -15.72
C VAL A 221 10.48 5.26 -15.20
N ALA A 222 10.80 3.98 -15.40
CA ALA A 222 12.06 3.40 -14.96
C ALA A 222 13.10 3.38 -16.11
N SER A 223 14.34 3.74 -15.80
CA SER A 223 15.50 3.46 -16.64
C SER A 223 16.41 2.46 -15.93
N ARG A 224 17.08 1.60 -16.69
CA ARG A 224 18.01 0.60 -16.16
C ARG A 224 19.33 0.68 -16.88
N VAL A 225 20.40 0.81 -16.10
CA VAL A 225 21.79 0.67 -16.55
C VAL A 225 22.39 -0.53 -15.86
N SER A 226 23.21 -1.29 -16.59
CA SER A 226 23.99 -2.41 -16.04
C SER A 226 25.43 -2.34 -16.56
N GLY A 227 26.38 -2.80 -15.74
CA GLY A 227 27.78 -2.91 -16.11
C GLY A 227 28.47 -4.00 -15.30
N GLN A 228 29.68 -4.38 -15.71
CA GLN A 228 30.54 -5.33 -15.00
C GLN A 228 31.54 -4.58 -14.14
N ILE A 229 31.80 -5.09 -12.94
CA ILE A 229 32.82 -4.56 -12.03
C ILE A 229 33.84 -5.69 -11.83
N PRO A 230 34.97 -5.70 -12.55
CA PRO A 230 35.94 -6.79 -12.48
C PRO A 230 36.41 -7.10 -11.05
N ALA A 231 36.48 -6.10 -10.18
CA ALA A 231 36.85 -6.27 -8.76
C ALA A 231 35.81 -7.03 -7.91
N LEU A 232 34.61 -7.29 -8.43
CA LEU A 232 33.54 -8.06 -7.77
C LEU A 232 33.26 -9.40 -8.47
N GLU A 233 34.03 -9.72 -9.50
CA GLU A 233 33.96 -11.03 -10.16
C GLU A 233 34.66 -12.06 -9.25
N ALA A 234 34.02 -13.22 -9.08
CA ALA A 234 34.48 -14.31 -8.22
C ALA A 234 35.49 -15.21 -8.94
#